data_AF-A0A953NTY0-F1
#
_entry.id   AF-A0A953NTY0-F1
#
_cell.length_a   1.000
_cell.length_b   1.000
_cell.length_c   1.000
_cell.angle_alpha   90.00
_cell.angle_beta   90.00
_cell.angle_gamma   90.00
#
_symmetry.space_group_name_H-M   'P 1'
#
loop_
_entity.id
_entity.type
_entity.pdbx_description
1 polymer ?
#
loop_
_entity_poly.entity_id
_entity_poly.type
_entity_poly.pdbx_seq_one_letter_code
_entity_poly.pdbx_strand_id
1 'polypeptide(L)'
;MPRRGLAALALLLLMTSSLRAQKSPATQSRSVASRTAWVSQTLRKMTLREKLGQMLMVPYFGAFTSAESLEYKELLHEVEENHVGGLILSTARGPLGLERSQVYPTAILTNEMQRRAKFPLLVGADFESGTGMRLDEGTSYPSAMAIGATGDPKLAYAAGKAIALEARAAGVHWVFAPDADVNNNPDNPIINVRSFGENPQEVAAYVAQFVRGVEENGALATAKHFPGHGNVSVDSHLALAVVPGDRRELDTV
;
A
#
# COMPACT_ATOMS: atom_id res chain seq x y z
N MET A 1 -48.54 52.38 1.79
CA MET A 1 -47.33 51.63 2.19
C MET A 1 -47.36 50.27 1.50
N PRO A 2 -46.37 49.93 0.67
CA PRO A 2 -46.53 48.91 -0.35
C PRO A 2 -46.14 47.50 0.12
N ARG A 3 -46.93 46.52 -0.35
CA ARG A 3 -46.69 45.08 -0.31
C ARG A 3 -45.40 44.74 -1.07
N ARG A 4 -44.36 44.29 -0.36
CA ARG A 4 -43.16 43.65 -0.94
C ARG A 4 -42.74 42.50 -0.04
N GLY A 5 -43.14 41.29 -0.42
CA GLY A 5 -42.72 40.07 0.27
C GLY A 5 -43.45 38.91 -0.36
N LEU A 6 -42.85 38.32 -1.41
CA LEU A 6 -43.14 36.98 -1.95
C LEU A 6 -42.36 36.67 -3.25
N ALA A 7 -41.57 37.60 -3.81
CA ALA A 7 -40.84 37.39 -5.06
C ALA A 7 -39.42 36.80 -4.92
N ALA A 8 -39.00 36.34 -3.72
CA ALA A 8 -37.64 35.83 -3.50
C ALA A 8 -37.52 34.30 -3.38
N LEU A 9 -38.64 33.55 -3.47
CA LEU A 9 -38.63 32.08 -3.27
C LEU A 9 -38.75 31.26 -4.58
N ALA A 10 -38.88 31.91 -5.74
CA ALA A 10 -39.06 31.22 -7.02
C ALA A 10 -37.83 31.26 -7.95
N LEU A 11 -36.76 31.97 -7.57
CA LEU A 11 -35.52 32.06 -8.37
C LEU A 11 -34.36 31.21 -7.82
N LEU A 12 -34.66 30.27 -6.90
CA LEU A 12 -33.68 29.31 -6.36
C LEU A 12 -33.85 27.89 -6.93
N LEU A 13 -34.65 27.74 -7.99
CA LEU A 13 -34.98 26.43 -8.62
C LEU A 13 -34.48 26.30 -10.07
N LEU A 14 -33.62 27.22 -10.54
CA LEU A 14 -33.09 27.21 -11.92
C LEU A 14 -31.57 27.03 -12.02
N MET A 15 -30.89 26.63 -10.93
CA MET A 15 -29.53 26.09 -11.00
C MET A 15 -29.63 24.56 -10.95
N THR A 16 -30.24 23.97 -11.98
CA THR A 16 -30.09 22.54 -12.26
C THR A 16 -28.64 22.33 -12.65
N SER A 17 -27.86 21.90 -11.64
CA SER A 17 -26.54 21.37 -11.83
C SER A 17 -26.63 20.30 -12.91
N SER A 18 -26.03 20.60 -14.06
CA SER A 18 -25.62 19.57 -15.00
C SER A 18 -24.52 18.78 -14.29
N LEU A 19 -24.93 17.85 -13.42
CA LEU A 19 -24.09 16.78 -12.91
C LEU A 19 -23.73 15.91 -14.12
N ARG A 20 -22.78 16.41 -14.91
CA ARG A 20 -22.01 15.57 -15.80
C ARG A 20 -21.16 14.74 -14.86
N ALA A 21 -21.71 13.59 -14.44
CA ALA A 21 -20.94 12.55 -13.80
C ALA A 21 -19.66 12.40 -14.61
N GLN A 22 -18.53 12.72 -13.99
CA GLN A 22 -17.22 12.51 -14.57
C GLN A 22 -17.19 11.01 -14.86
N LYS A 23 -17.36 10.63 -16.13
CA LYS A 23 -17.24 9.24 -16.54
C LYS A 23 -15.87 8.82 -16.04
N SER A 24 -15.83 7.95 -15.03
CA SER A 24 -14.60 7.27 -14.65
C SER A 24 -13.99 6.76 -15.96
N PRO A 25 -12.72 7.07 -16.26
CA PRO A 25 -12.11 6.56 -17.48
C PRO A 25 -12.28 5.06 -17.42
N ALA A 26 -13.06 4.52 -18.37
CA ALA A 26 -13.25 3.10 -18.47
C ALA A 26 -11.85 2.51 -18.61
N THR A 27 -11.37 1.83 -17.58
CA THR A 27 -10.15 1.04 -17.63
C THR A 27 -10.42 -0.05 -18.64
N GLN A 28 -10.13 0.21 -19.90
CA GLN A 28 -10.11 -0.82 -20.92
C GLN A 28 -8.99 -1.77 -20.51
N SER A 29 -9.37 -2.84 -19.82
CA SER A 29 -8.46 -3.92 -19.43
C SER A 29 -7.85 -4.47 -20.72
N ARG A 30 -6.56 -4.20 -20.93
CA ARG A 30 -5.81 -4.78 -22.05
C ARG A 30 -5.90 -6.30 -21.95
N SER A 31 -6.15 -6.96 -23.08
CA SER A 31 -6.16 -8.42 -23.14
C SER A 31 -4.85 -8.98 -22.56
N VAL A 32 -4.90 -10.19 -21.98
CA VAL A 32 -3.70 -10.86 -21.44
C VAL A 32 -2.58 -10.87 -22.49
N ALA A 33 -2.92 -11.21 -23.73
CA ALA A 33 -1.98 -11.21 -24.84
C ALA A 33 -1.33 -9.82 -25.10
N SER A 34 -2.09 -8.73 -25.04
CA SER A 34 -1.57 -7.37 -25.19
C SER A 34 -0.63 -6.98 -24.05
N ARG A 35 -0.93 -7.40 -22.81
CA ARG A 35 -0.07 -7.19 -21.64
C ARG A 35 1.24 -7.97 -21.79
N THR A 36 1.18 -9.24 -22.14
CA THR A 36 2.37 -10.08 -22.36
C THR A 36 3.25 -9.53 -23.48
N ALA A 37 2.66 -9.08 -24.58
CA ALA A 37 3.40 -8.49 -25.70
C ALA A 37 4.15 -7.21 -25.28
N TRP A 38 3.49 -6.32 -24.51
CA TRP A 38 4.14 -5.12 -23.97
C TRP A 38 5.30 -5.49 -23.03
N VAL A 39 5.08 -6.41 -22.08
CA VAL A 39 6.15 -6.85 -21.15
C VAL A 39 7.34 -7.39 -21.92
N SER A 40 7.13 -8.35 -22.84
CA SER A 40 8.23 -8.95 -23.60
C SER A 40 8.94 -7.94 -24.51
N GLN A 41 8.21 -6.99 -25.11
CA GLN A 41 8.82 -5.97 -25.95
C GLN A 41 9.65 -4.97 -25.15
N THR A 42 9.13 -4.52 -24.00
CA THR A 42 9.85 -3.62 -23.09
C THR A 42 11.10 -4.30 -22.56
N LEU A 43 11.00 -5.53 -22.05
CA LEU A 43 12.13 -6.27 -21.49
C LEU A 43 13.24 -6.54 -22.51
N ARG A 44 12.88 -6.82 -23.77
CA ARG A 44 13.86 -7.00 -24.86
C ARG A 44 14.63 -5.71 -25.20
N LYS A 45 14.02 -4.55 -25.00
CA LYS A 45 14.63 -3.24 -25.28
C LYS A 45 15.48 -2.72 -24.11
N MET A 46 15.35 -3.32 -22.93
CA MET A 46 16.12 -2.91 -21.76
C MET A 46 17.58 -3.37 -21.84
N THR A 47 18.50 -2.47 -21.48
CA THR A 47 19.88 -2.80 -21.14
C THR A 47 19.93 -3.70 -19.89
N LEU A 48 21.07 -4.33 -19.63
CA LEU A 48 21.26 -5.10 -18.40
C LEU A 48 21.12 -4.22 -17.14
N ARG A 49 21.66 -2.99 -17.18
CA ARG A 49 21.56 -2.04 -16.06
C ARG A 49 20.11 -1.69 -15.74
N GLU A 50 19.30 -1.42 -16.77
CA GLU A 50 17.86 -1.16 -16.60
C GLU A 50 17.14 -2.37 -15.99
N LYS A 51 17.45 -3.59 -16.43
CA LYS A 51 16.86 -4.80 -15.84
C LYS A 51 17.21 -4.97 -14.37
N LEU A 52 18.46 -4.67 -13.99
CA LEU A 52 18.89 -4.69 -12.59
C LEU A 52 18.15 -3.61 -11.78
N GLY A 53 18.03 -2.39 -12.31
CA GLY A 53 17.25 -1.32 -11.69
C GLY A 53 15.80 -1.72 -11.42
N GLN A 54 15.15 -2.38 -12.38
CA GLN A 54 13.77 -2.85 -12.22
C GLN A 54 13.56 -3.92 -11.13
N MET A 55 14.64 -4.50 -10.59
CA MET A 55 14.60 -5.43 -9.45
C MET A 55 14.82 -4.74 -8.09
N LEU A 56 15.05 -3.43 -8.09
CA LEU A 56 15.33 -2.64 -6.90
C LEU A 56 14.15 -1.73 -6.55
N MET A 57 13.94 -1.60 -5.25
CA MET A 57 12.95 -0.71 -4.66
C MET A 57 13.64 0.08 -3.57
N VAL A 58 13.69 1.41 -3.70
CA VAL A 58 14.47 2.28 -2.80
C VAL A 58 13.54 3.06 -1.85
N PRO A 59 13.96 3.33 -0.61
CA PRO A 59 13.14 4.07 0.33
C PRO A 59 13.02 5.54 -0.09
N TYR A 60 11.85 6.12 0.18
CA TYR A 60 11.67 7.57 0.14
C TYR A 60 10.71 8.02 1.24
N PHE A 61 10.75 9.31 1.54
CA PHE A 61 10.01 9.92 2.63
C PHE A 61 9.11 11.02 2.08
N GLY A 62 7.81 10.89 2.31
CA GLY A 62 6.81 11.82 1.81
C GLY A 62 6.66 13.04 2.71
N ALA A 63 7.72 13.84 2.83
CA ALA A 63 7.68 15.14 3.47
C ALA A 63 8.01 16.23 2.44
N PHE A 64 7.90 17.50 2.82
CA PHE A 64 8.44 18.55 1.97
C PHE A 64 9.95 18.35 1.80
N THR A 65 10.39 18.22 0.55
CA THR A 65 11.79 18.05 0.20
C THR A 65 12.18 19.12 -0.82
N SER A 66 13.17 19.93 -0.49
CA SER A 66 13.69 20.94 -1.42
C SER A 66 14.36 20.25 -2.62
N ALA A 67 14.15 20.76 -3.83
CA ALA A 67 14.85 20.27 -5.02
C ALA A 67 16.38 20.41 -4.93
N GLU A 68 16.87 21.28 -4.04
CA GLU A 68 18.30 21.46 -3.80
C GLU A 68 18.87 20.55 -2.72
N SER A 69 18.02 19.85 -1.97
CA SER A 69 18.43 18.92 -0.92
C SER A 69 19.19 17.72 -1.48
N LEU A 70 20.04 17.13 -0.65
CA LEU A 70 20.79 15.93 -1.02
C LEU A 70 19.81 14.76 -1.23
N GLU A 71 18.83 14.64 -0.34
CA GLU A 71 17.82 13.59 -0.33
C GLU A 71 17.01 13.56 -1.64
N TYR A 72 16.61 14.73 -2.14
CA TYR A 72 15.93 14.83 -3.44
C TYR A 72 16.84 14.43 -4.59
N LYS A 73 18.10 14.89 -4.59
CA LYS A 73 19.08 14.61 -5.66
C LYS A 73 19.44 13.12 -5.71
N GLU A 74 19.57 12.47 -4.56
CA GLU A 74 19.78 11.03 -4.44
C GLU A 74 18.58 10.24 -4.96
N LEU A 75 17.36 10.59 -4.54
CA LEU A 75 16.15 9.95 -5.06
C LEU A 75 16.01 10.12 -6.58
N LEU A 76 16.32 11.31 -7.10
CA LEU A 76 16.31 11.58 -8.53
C LEU A 76 17.36 10.74 -9.27
N HIS A 77 18.55 10.58 -8.71
CA HIS A 77 19.60 9.72 -9.26
C HIS A 77 19.14 8.26 -9.35
N GLU A 78 18.51 7.74 -8.29
CA GLU A 78 17.97 6.37 -8.31
C GLU A 78 16.93 6.17 -9.43
N VAL A 79 16.07 7.17 -9.64
CA VAL A 79 15.00 7.12 -10.65
C VAL A 79 15.53 7.31 -12.08
N GLU A 80 16.35 8.34 -12.32
CA GLU A 80 16.80 8.72 -13.66
C GLU A 80 18.01 7.91 -14.13
N GLU A 81 18.97 7.59 -13.27
CA GLU A 81 20.24 6.95 -13.67
C GLU A 81 20.24 5.44 -13.35
N ASN A 82 19.75 5.05 -12.17
CA ASN A 82 19.68 3.63 -11.80
C ASN A 82 18.42 2.93 -12.33
N HIS A 83 17.43 3.69 -12.79
CA HIS A 83 16.17 3.19 -13.36
C HIS A 83 15.48 2.18 -12.44
N VAL A 84 15.38 2.52 -11.15
CA VAL A 84 14.75 1.66 -10.14
C VAL A 84 13.32 1.26 -10.55
N GLY A 85 12.91 0.04 -10.16
CA GLY A 85 11.57 -0.49 -10.45
C GLY A 85 10.49 0.09 -9.54
N GLY A 86 10.88 0.57 -8.36
CA GLY A 86 9.93 1.11 -7.42
C GLY A 86 10.50 1.91 -6.28
N LEU A 87 9.59 2.46 -5.49
CA LEU A 87 9.85 3.25 -4.29
C LEU A 87 9.07 2.69 -3.11
N ILE A 88 9.69 2.57 -1.94
CA ILE A 88 9.00 2.20 -0.70
C ILE A 88 8.83 3.44 0.19
N LEU A 89 7.57 3.81 0.47
CA LEU A 89 7.26 4.88 1.41
C LEU A 89 7.61 4.40 2.82
N SER A 90 8.53 5.10 3.47
CA SER A 90 9.01 4.73 4.79
C SER A 90 8.78 5.83 5.83
N THR A 91 9.03 5.49 7.09
CA THR A 91 8.99 6.42 8.22
C THR A 91 10.41 6.90 8.48
N ALA A 92 10.62 8.21 8.48
CA ALA A 92 11.90 8.80 8.84
C ALA A 92 12.11 8.78 10.35
N ARG A 93 13.34 9.01 10.79
CA ARG A 93 13.68 9.18 12.21
C ARG A 93 14.38 10.52 12.40
N GLY A 94 13.68 11.44 13.05
CA GLY A 94 14.20 12.74 13.41
C GLY A 94 14.68 12.81 14.86
N PRO A 95 15.14 14.00 15.30
CA PRO A 95 15.63 14.21 16.66
C PRO A 95 14.55 14.03 17.74
N LEU A 96 13.27 14.18 17.38
CA LEU A 96 12.13 14.04 18.30
C LEU A 96 11.42 12.68 18.21
N GLY A 97 11.92 11.75 17.38
CA GLY A 97 11.37 10.41 17.24
C GLY A 97 11.03 10.05 15.80
N LEU A 98 9.96 9.28 15.63
CA LEU A 98 9.50 8.85 14.32
C LEU A 98 8.79 10.00 13.60
N GLU A 99 9.17 10.24 12.36
CA GLU A 99 8.56 11.22 11.48
C GLU A 99 7.88 10.46 10.33
N ARG A 100 6.54 10.42 10.40
CA ARG A 100 5.74 9.82 9.33
C ARG A 100 5.70 10.77 8.14
N SER A 101 5.39 10.20 6.99
CA SER A 101 5.14 10.96 5.78
C SER A 101 3.76 11.63 5.87
N GLN A 102 3.51 12.57 4.96
CA GLN A 102 2.26 13.32 4.85
C GLN A 102 1.62 13.04 3.49
N VAL A 103 0.29 12.94 3.45
CA VAL A 103 -0.45 12.53 2.23
C VAL A 103 -0.13 13.43 1.03
N TYR A 104 -0.15 14.75 1.21
CA TYR A 104 0.04 15.69 0.11
C TYR A 104 1.47 15.67 -0.45
N PRO A 105 2.54 15.82 0.37
CA PRO A 105 3.92 15.69 -0.12
C PRO A 105 4.21 14.32 -0.74
N THR A 106 3.70 13.22 -0.18
CA THR A 106 3.82 11.87 -0.78
C THR A 106 3.28 11.86 -2.21
N ALA A 107 2.07 12.37 -2.43
CA ALA A 107 1.44 12.38 -3.75
C ALA A 107 2.20 13.28 -4.74
N ILE A 108 2.66 14.45 -4.30
CA ILE A 108 3.42 15.38 -5.15
C ILE A 108 4.75 14.77 -5.57
N LEU A 109 5.52 14.26 -4.60
CA LEU A 109 6.84 13.67 -4.85
C LEU A 109 6.72 12.39 -5.70
N THR A 110 5.72 11.55 -5.43
CA THR A 110 5.43 10.37 -6.26
C THR A 110 5.16 10.78 -7.71
N ASN A 111 4.27 11.75 -7.92
CA ASN A 111 3.93 12.21 -9.27
C ASN A 111 5.13 12.84 -9.99
N GLU A 112 6.02 13.49 -9.25
CA GLU A 112 7.26 14.01 -9.79
C GLU A 112 8.20 12.89 -10.23
N MET A 113 8.48 11.92 -9.35
CA MET A 113 9.35 10.79 -9.67
C MET A 113 8.79 9.97 -10.84
N GLN A 114 7.47 9.79 -10.91
CA GLN A 114 6.83 9.13 -12.07
C GLN A 114 7.05 9.88 -13.40
N ARG A 115 7.13 11.22 -13.39
CA ARG A 115 7.43 12.01 -14.61
C ARG A 115 8.89 11.90 -15.03
N ARG A 116 9.80 11.66 -14.08
CA ARG A 116 11.24 11.51 -14.33
C ARG A 116 11.61 10.08 -14.72
N ALA A 117 10.87 9.10 -14.21
CA ALA A 117 11.15 7.70 -14.44
C ALA A 117 10.98 7.30 -15.92
N LYS A 118 11.96 6.56 -16.44
CA LYS A 118 11.90 5.97 -17.78
C LYS A 118 10.83 4.87 -17.88
N PHE A 119 10.61 4.15 -16.79
CA PHE A 119 9.60 3.10 -16.66
C PHE A 119 8.68 3.45 -15.48
N PRO A 120 7.36 3.16 -15.56
CA PRO A 120 6.46 3.46 -14.44
C PRO A 120 6.93 2.78 -13.15
N LEU A 121 7.06 3.58 -12.08
CA LEU A 121 7.48 3.11 -10.77
C LEU A 121 6.33 2.39 -10.06
N LEU A 122 6.62 1.25 -9.42
CA LEU A 122 5.76 0.69 -8.38
C LEU A 122 6.05 1.39 -7.05
N VAL A 123 5.04 2.01 -6.45
CA VAL A 123 5.18 2.63 -5.13
C VAL A 123 4.49 1.74 -4.10
N GLY A 124 5.21 1.31 -3.06
CA GLY A 124 4.68 0.45 -2.01
C GLY A 124 4.88 0.99 -0.61
N ALA A 125 4.13 0.45 0.34
CA ALA A 125 4.21 0.82 1.75
C ALA A 125 3.67 -0.30 2.66
N ASP A 126 4.20 -0.42 3.88
CA ASP A 126 3.55 -1.20 4.93
C ASP A 126 2.36 -0.44 5.50
N PHE A 127 1.15 -0.94 5.23
CA PHE A 127 -0.12 -0.42 5.74
C PHE A 127 -0.92 -1.51 6.46
N GLU A 128 -0.25 -2.30 7.32
CA GLU A 128 -0.86 -3.46 8.01
C GLU A 128 -2.06 -3.06 8.87
N SER A 129 -1.91 -1.99 9.66
CA SER A 129 -2.94 -1.44 10.53
C SER A 129 -3.52 -0.12 9.99
N GLY A 130 -3.52 0.06 8.68
CA GLY A 130 -3.98 1.29 8.05
C GLY A 130 -2.89 2.15 7.42
N THR A 131 -3.30 3.13 6.63
CA THR A 131 -2.34 4.08 6.03
C THR A 131 -1.69 4.99 7.07
N GLY A 132 -2.36 5.17 8.22
CA GLY A 132 -1.84 5.85 9.42
C GLY A 132 -0.52 5.28 9.95
N MET A 133 -0.15 4.06 9.54
CA MET A 133 1.15 3.48 9.86
C MET A 133 2.32 4.29 9.28
N ARG A 134 2.16 4.89 8.08
CA ARG A 134 3.20 5.71 7.43
C ARG A 134 2.77 7.14 7.11
N LEU A 135 1.48 7.44 7.07
CA LEU A 135 0.92 8.76 6.72
C LEU A 135 0.28 9.42 7.94
N ASP A 136 0.66 10.64 8.28
CA ASP A 136 0.11 11.35 9.44
C ASP A 136 -1.40 11.57 9.37
N GLU A 137 -1.92 11.86 8.17
CA GLU A 137 -3.34 12.05 7.93
C GLU A 137 -4.08 10.76 7.57
N GLY A 138 -3.40 9.61 7.61
CA GLY A 138 -3.94 8.31 7.25
C GLY A 138 -4.81 7.69 8.36
N THR A 139 -5.78 6.86 7.96
CA THR A 139 -6.61 6.15 8.94
C THR A 139 -5.82 5.03 9.61
N SER A 140 -5.91 4.94 10.93
CA SER A 140 -5.41 3.82 11.73
C SER A 140 -6.54 2.87 12.10
N TYR A 141 -6.34 1.59 11.87
CA TYR A 141 -7.27 0.51 12.21
C TYR A 141 -6.79 -0.25 13.45
N PRO A 142 -7.68 -1.01 14.11
CA PRO A 142 -7.26 -2.03 15.07
C PRO A 142 -6.22 -2.98 14.46
N SER A 143 -5.42 -3.62 15.31
CA SER A 143 -4.48 -4.66 14.87
C SER A 143 -5.22 -5.81 14.17
N ALA A 144 -4.50 -6.58 13.35
CA ALA A 144 -5.09 -7.74 12.68
C ALA A 144 -5.69 -8.73 13.69
N MET A 145 -5.04 -8.95 14.84
CA MET A 145 -5.57 -9.81 15.90
C MET A 145 -6.89 -9.27 16.48
N ALA A 146 -7.03 -7.95 16.61
CA ALA A 146 -8.29 -7.34 17.06
C ALA A 146 -9.41 -7.52 16.01
N ILE A 147 -9.08 -7.47 14.71
CA ILE A 147 -10.02 -7.79 13.63
C ILE A 147 -10.35 -9.29 13.65
N GLY A 148 -9.37 -10.17 13.88
CA GLY A 148 -9.55 -11.62 14.02
C GLY A 148 -10.49 -11.98 15.17
N ALA A 149 -10.33 -11.33 16.32
CA ALA A 149 -11.15 -11.55 17.51
C ALA A 149 -12.65 -11.24 17.31
N THR A 150 -13.03 -10.58 16.21
CA THR A 150 -14.45 -10.32 15.90
C THR A 150 -15.21 -11.55 15.40
N GLY A 151 -14.50 -12.57 14.90
CA GLY A 151 -15.12 -13.72 14.23
C GLY A 151 -15.80 -13.40 12.89
N ASP A 152 -15.68 -12.16 12.37
CA ASP A 152 -16.20 -11.77 11.05
C ASP A 152 -15.06 -11.37 10.08
N PRO A 153 -14.63 -12.29 9.18
CA PRO A 153 -13.64 -12.01 8.14
C PRO A 153 -14.01 -10.85 7.20
N LYS A 154 -15.30 -10.47 7.10
CA LYS A 154 -15.71 -9.33 6.25
C LYS A 154 -15.16 -8.01 6.75
N LEU A 155 -14.80 -7.90 8.03
CA LEU A 155 -14.14 -6.70 8.56
C LEU A 155 -12.70 -6.57 8.03
N ALA A 156 -12.00 -7.67 7.74
CA ALA A 156 -10.72 -7.61 7.03
C ALA A 156 -10.88 -7.15 5.58
N TYR A 157 -11.95 -7.55 4.89
CA TYR A 157 -12.28 -6.99 3.57
C TYR A 157 -12.55 -5.47 3.65
N ALA A 158 -13.33 -5.02 4.63
CA ALA A 158 -13.64 -3.61 4.82
C ALA A 158 -12.37 -2.78 5.10
N ALA A 159 -11.46 -3.29 5.94
CA ALA A 159 -10.17 -2.68 6.21
C ALA A 159 -9.31 -2.62 4.92
N GLY A 160 -9.12 -3.75 4.24
CA GLY A 160 -8.33 -3.81 3.00
C GLY A 160 -8.86 -2.87 1.91
N LYS A 161 -10.18 -2.78 1.77
CA LYS A 161 -10.84 -1.84 0.85
C LYS A 161 -10.50 -0.38 1.18
N ALA A 162 -10.66 0.02 2.44
CA ALA A 162 -10.41 1.41 2.82
C ALA A 162 -8.92 1.77 2.69
N ILE A 163 -8.03 0.85 3.10
CA ILE A 163 -6.58 0.99 2.94
C ILE A 163 -6.21 1.16 1.47
N ALA A 164 -6.76 0.37 0.56
CA ALA A 164 -6.49 0.51 -0.87
C ALA A 164 -6.93 1.88 -1.41
N LEU A 165 -8.12 2.35 -1.04
CA LEU A 165 -8.63 3.66 -1.48
C LEU A 165 -7.71 4.80 -1.02
N GLU A 166 -7.30 4.80 0.26
CA GLU A 166 -6.38 5.80 0.79
C GLU A 166 -4.98 5.69 0.19
N ALA A 167 -4.44 4.47 0.06
CA ALA A 167 -3.14 4.21 -0.55
C ALA A 167 -3.10 4.76 -1.98
N ARG A 168 -4.14 4.46 -2.79
CA ARG A 168 -4.26 4.96 -4.16
C ARG A 168 -4.36 6.47 -4.22
N ALA A 169 -5.08 7.10 -3.29
CA ALA A 169 -5.18 8.56 -3.20
C ALA A 169 -3.82 9.22 -2.89
N ALA A 170 -2.98 8.58 -2.09
CA ALA A 170 -1.63 9.04 -1.77
C ALA A 170 -0.57 8.71 -2.85
N GLY A 171 -0.93 7.95 -3.89
CA GLY A 171 0.01 7.52 -4.94
C GLY A 171 0.73 6.19 -4.65
N VAL A 172 0.32 5.46 -3.62
CA VAL A 172 0.82 4.12 -3.29
C VAL A 172 -0.01 3.05 -4.03
N HIS A 173 0.67 2.19 -4.77
CA HIS A 173 0.07 1.16 -5.64
C HIS A 173 0.08 -0.22 -4.97
N TRP A 174 1.04 -0.46 -4.09
CA TRP A 174 1.37 -1.78 -3.57
C TRP A 174 1.37 -1.78 -2.03
N VAL A 175 0.36 -2.41 -1.46
CA VAL A 175 0.19 -2.55 -0.02
C VAL A 175 0.95 -3.78 0.45
N PHE A 176 1.95 -3.60 1.30
CA PHE A 176 2.69 -4.70 1.94
C PHE A 176 1.91 -5.26 3.14
N ALA A 177 0.69 -5.72 2.87
CA ALA A 177 -0.23 -6.35 3.80
C ALA A 177 -1.19 -7.25 2.97
N PRO A 178 -1.79 -8.28 3.57
CA PRO A 178 -1.81 -8.57 5.01
C PRO A 178 -0.62 -9.38 5.50
N ASP A 179 -0.37 -9.31 6.80
CA ASP A 179 0.33 -10.39 7.50
C ASP A 179 -0.54 -11.66 7.43
N ALA A 180 0.08 -12.73 6.95
CA ALA A 180 -0.48 -14.06 6.74
C ALA A 180 0.20 -15.10 7.62
N ASP A 181 1.04 -14.68 8.56
CA ASP A 181 1.66 -15.57 9.52
C ASP A 181 0.61 -16.08 10.51
N VAL A 182 0.73 -17.35 10.90
CA VAL A 182 -0.11 -17.95 11.94
C VAL A 182 0.62 -17.86 13.28
N ASN A 183 0.18 -16.96 14.17
CA ASN A 183 0.88 -16.67 15.42
C ASN A 183 0.60 -17.74 16.50
N ASN A 184 1.06 -18.97 16.24
CA ASN A 184 0.91 -20.14 17.12
C ASN A 184 2.02 -20.26 18.19
N ASN A 185 3.00 -19.35 18.18
CA ASN A 185 3.98 -19.20 19.25
C ASN A 185 3.69 -17.93 20.07
N PRO A 186 3.27 -18.05 21.33
CA PRO A 186 2.97 -16.89 22.17
C PRO A 186 4.21 -16.05 22.52
N ASP A 187 5.42 -16.61 22.43
CA ASP A 187 6.67 -15.91 22.68
C ASP A 187 7.19 -15.15 21.44
N ASN A 188 6.45 -15.18 20.32
CA ASN A 188 6.84 -14.48 19.10
C ASN A 188 6.88 -12.96 19.33
N PRO A 189 8.05 -12.32 19.26
CA PRO A 189 8.20 -10.91 19.61
C PRO A 189 7.80 -9.97 18.48
N ILE A 190 7.68 -10.47 17.25
CA ILE A 190 7.62 -9.64 16.04
C ILE A 190 6.31 -9.76 15.28
N ILE A 191 5.63 -10.91 15.30
CA ILE A 191 4.29 -11.07 14.71
C ILE A 191 3.24 -10.65 15.71
N ASN A 192 3.04 -11.42 16.78
CA ASN A 192 2.17 -11.04 17.90
C ASN A 192 0.79 -10.55 17.38
N VAL A 193 0.34 -9.35 17.75
CA VAL A 193 -0.94 -8.78 17.30
C VAL A 193 -1.05 -8.46 15.80
N ARG A 194 0.04 -8.60 15.02
CA ARG A 194 0.04 -8.37 13.56
C ARG A 194 -0.59 -9.51 12.77
N SER A 195 -0.64 -10.72 13.33
CA SER A 195 -1.40 -11.82 12.76
C SER A 195 -2.89 -11.69 13.10
N PHE A 196 -3.76 -12.23 12.24
CA PHE A 196 -5.19 -12.38 12.54
C PHE A 196 -5.48 -13.41 13.64
N GLY A 197 -4.55 -14.33 13.95
CA GLY A 197 -4.75 -15.34 14.98
C GLY A 197 -3.75 -16.49 14.93
N GLU A 198 -4.10 -17.59 15.60
CA GLU A 198 -3.25 -18.77 15.78
C GLU A 198 -3.76 -20.01 15.03
N ASN A 199 -4.96 -19.95 14.44
CA ASN A 199 -5.53 -21.04 13.66
C ASN A 199 -5.31 -20.80 12.15
N PRO A 200 -4.65 -21.73 11.42
CA PRO A 200 -4.39 -21.61 9.98
C PRO A 200 -5.61 -21.32 9.12
N GLN A 201 -6.72 -22.02 9.36
CA GLN A 201 -7.93 -21.90 8.54
C GLN A 201 -8.63 -20.55 8.75
N GLU A 202 -8.64 -20.07 10.00
CA GLU A 202 -9.17 -18.75 10.32
C GLU A 202 -8.28 -17.65 9.72
N VAL A 203 -6.97 -17.70 9.95
CA VAL A 203 -6.02 -16.73 9.37
C VAL A 203 -6.15 -16.66 7.85
N ALA A 204 -6.22 -17.82 7.18
CA ALA A 204 -6.43 -17.87 5.73
C ALA A 204 -7.73 -17.19 5.28
N ALA A 205 -8.83 -17.35 6.03
CA ALA A 205 -10.10 -16.69 5.72
C ALA A 205 -10.00 -15.16 5.82
N TYR A 206 -9.34 -14.63 6.85
CA TYR A 206 -9.12 -13.19 7.02
C TYR A 206 -8.16 -12.63 5.96
N VAL A 207 -7.04 -13.31 5.70
CA VAL A 207 -6.07 -12.95 4.66
C VAL A 207 -6.74 -12.87 3.30
N ALA A 208 -7.55 -13.87 2.93
CA ALA A 208 -8.27 -13.89 1.67
C ALA A 208 -9.24 -12.70 1.53
N GLN A 209 -9.95 -12.34 2.61
CA GLN A 209 -10.85 -11.18 2.60
C GLN A 209 -10.08 -9.86 2.50
N PHE A 210 -8.97 -9.70 3.22
CA PHE A 210 -8.12 -8.51 3.13
C PHE A 210 -7.56 -8.33 1.73
N VAL A 211 -6.95 -9.38 1.16
CA VAL A 211 -6.40 -9.38 -0.21
C VAL A 211 -7.48 -8.96 -1.21
N ARG A 212 -8.67 -9.56 -1.14
CA ARG A 212 -9.80 -9.16 -1.98
C ARG A 212 -10.19 -7.70 -1.79
N GLY A 213 -10.24 -7.22 -0.55
CA GLY A 213 -10.51 -5.82 -0.23
C GLY A 213 -9.52 -4.89 -0.91
N VAL A 214 -8.24 -5.24 -0.90
CA VAL A 214 -7.18 -4.44 -1.54
C VAL A 214 -7.26 -4.49 -3.06
N GLU A 215 -7.28 -5.69 -3.64
CA GLU A 215 -7.19 -5.91 -5.08
C GLU A 215 -8.45 -5.46 -5.84
N GLU A 216 -9.64 -5.70 -5.29
CA GLU A 216 -10.91 -5.24 -5.88
C GLU A 216 -11.03 -3.70 -5.86
N ASN A 217 -10.18 -3.00 -5.09
CA ASN A 217 -10.19 -1.53 -4.94
C ASN A 217 -8.91 -0.85 -5.49
N GLY A 218 -8.17 -1.54 -6.35
CA GLY A 218 -7.20 -0.92 -7.27
C GLY A 218 -5.76 -0.84 -6.77
N ALA A 219 -5.43 -1.50 -5.66
CA ALA A 219 -4.06 -1.67 -5.16
C ALA A 219 -3.63 -3.14 -5.23
N LEU A 220 -2.33 -3.39 -5.13
CA LEU A 220 -1.76 -4.74 -5.05
C LEU A 220 -1.61 -5.12 -3.57
N ALA A 221 -1.94 -6.35 -3.21
CA ALA A 221 -1.70 -6.89 -1.87
C ALA A 221 -0.42 -7.74 -1.83
N THR A 222 0.16 -7.93 -0.65
CA THR A 222 1.29 -8.84 -0.43
C THR A 222 1.04 -9.64 0.84
N ALA A 223 0.82 -10.95 0.67
CA ALA A 223 0.88 -11.88 1.79
C ALA A 223 2.32 -12.00 2.28
N LYS A 224 2.52 -11.91 3.60
CA LYS A 224 3.83 -12.00 4.25
C LYS A 224 3.73 -12.77 5.57
N HIS A 225 4.79 -13.37 6.09
CA HIS A 225 6.16 -13.35 5.60
C HIS A 225 6.55 -14.79 5.21
N PHE A 226 6.56 -15.10 3.90
CA PHE A 226 6.84 -16.48 3.45
C PHE A 226 8.21 -16.99 3.95
N PRO A 227 8.32 -18.25 4.42
CA PRO A 227 7.30 -19.32 4.44
C PRO A 227 6.39 -19.32 5.68
N GLY A 228 6.40 -18.27 6.47
CA GLY A 228 5.68 -18.12 7.73
C GLY A 228 6.65 -17.71 8.84
N HIS A 229 6.33 -16.64 9.56
CA HIS A 229 7.13 -16.12 10.68
C HIS A 229 6.45 -16.33 12.04
N GLY A 230 5.24 -16.91 12.05
CA GLY A 230 4.41 -17.01 13.24
C GLY A 230 4.95 -17.93 14.35
N ASN A 231 5.77 -18.92 14.00
CA ASN A 231 6.37 -19.87 14.95
C ASN A 231 7.86 -19.61 15.24
N VAL A 232 8.30 -18.35 15.32
CA VAL A 232 9.67 -18.04 15.72
C VAL A 232 9.71 -17.30 17.07
N SER A 233 10.82 -17.43 17.79
CA SER A 233 11.05 -16.71 19.05
C SER A 233 12.12 -15.61 18.93
N VAL A 234 12.56 -15.28 17.71
CA VAL A 234 13.61 -14.30 17.43
C VAL A 234 13.10 -13.28 16.43
N ASP A 235 13.30 -12.00 16.73
CA ASP A 235 13.03 -10.92 15.79
C ASP A 235 14.08 -10.92 14.66
N SER A 236 13.62 -11.09 13.42
CA SER A 236 14.48 -11.10 12.23
C SER A 236 15.15 -9.75 11.94
N HIS A 237 14.70 -8.66 12.56
CA HIS A 237 15.40 -7.37 12.49
C HIS A 237 16.71 -7.38 13.29
N LEU A 238 16.85 -8.29 14.26
CA LEU A 238 17.97 -8.33 15.20
C LEU A 238 18.92 -9.50 14.94
N ALA A 239 18.38 -10.65 14.53
CA ALA A 239 19.17 -11.86 14.26
C ALA A 239 18.44 -12.78 13.26
N LEU A 240 19.13 -13.80 12.74
CA LEU A 240 18.51 -14.77 11.85
C LEU A 240 17.45 -15.59 12.58
N ALA A 241 16.19 -15.40 12.22
CA ALA A 241 15.08 -16.23 12.71
C ALA A 241 15.04 -17.57 11.96
N VAL A 242 14.74 -18.66 12.70
CA VAL A 242 14.59 -20.00 12.16
C VAL A 242 13.23 -20.52 12.58
N VAL A 243 12.41 -20.92 11.61
CA VAL A 243 11.16 -21.63 11.87
C VAL A 243 11.52 -23.08 12.20
N PRO A 244 11.24 -23.55 13.42
CA PRO A 244 11.49 -24.94 13.78
C PRO A 244 10.45 -25.85 13.12
N GLY A 245 10.83 -27.11 12.93
CA GLY A 245 9.93 -28.14 12.42
C GLY A 245 10.38 -28.77 11.10
N ASP A 246 9.59 -29.73 10.62
CA ASP A 246 9.81 -30.36 9.32
C ASP A 246 8.89 -29.79 8.23
N ARG A 247 9.08 -30.24 6.99
CA ARG A 247 8.27 -29.79 5.86
C ARG A 247 6.78 -30.13 6.03
N ARG A 248 6.47 -31.27 6.65
CA ARG A 248 5.08 -31.67 6.84
C ARG A 248 4.39 -30.71 7.80
N GLU A 249 5.05 -30.32 8.88
CA GLU A 249 4.55 -29.30 9.80
C GLU A 249 4.32 -27.97 9.07
N LEU A 250 5.29 -27.49 8.29
CA LEU A 250 5.16 -26.27 7.48
C LEU A 250 4.00 -26.35 6.47
N ASP A 251 3.78 -27.50 5.82
CA ASP A 251 2.71 -27.68 4.82
C ASP A 251 1.30 -27.76 5.48
N THR A 252 1.20 -27.84 6.81
CA THR A 252 -0.07 -27.90 7.56
C THR A 252 -0.45 -26.63 8.31
N VAL A 253 0.43 -25.63 8.30
CA VAL A 253 0.24 -24.32 8.95
C VAL A 253 -0.10 -23.26 7.92
#